data_AF-A0A536IFW1-F1
#
_entry.id   AF-A0A536IFW1-F1
#
_cell.length_a   1.000
_cell.length_b   1.000
_cell.length_c   1.000
_cell.angle_alpha   90.00
_cell.angle_beta   90.00
_cell.angle_gamma   90.00
#
_symmetry.space_group_name_H-M   'P 1'
#
loop_
_entity.id
_entity.type
_entity.pdbx_description
1 polymer ?
#
loop_
_entity_poly.entity_id
_entity_poly.type
_entity_poly.pdbx_seq_one_letter_code
_entity_poly.pdbx_strand_id
1 'polypeptide(L)'
;MIIHIQFAATEDRFSIRVRESEFRVDMPNAARFNADGQLAGFGEDEPHAGWTERPIYDPLHFERRLLGAATFIYTNRISRYMKRGWRALFDGYEWDLTLPAYEEIPLDARREYERALSAWFPMHAFAINGKRTRLLPYIFRLSR
;
A
#
# COMPACT_ATOMS: atom_id res chain seq x y z
N MET A 1 17.54 -3.22 9.71
CA MET A 1 17.32 -2.01 8.86
C MET A 1 15.84 -1.83 8.54
N ILE A 2 15.31 -0.61 8.57
CA ILE A 2 13.92 -0.31 8.21
C ILE A 2 13.85 0.21 6.76
N ILE A 3 12.94 -0.31 5.95
CA ILE A 3 12.67 0.18 4.58
C ILE A 3 11.52 1.19 4.65
N HIS A 4 11.74 2.41 4.18
CA HIS A 4 10.71 3.45 4.16
C HIS A 4 10.09 3.52 2.76
N ILE A 5 8.80 3.19 2.70
CA ILE A 5 8.01 3.18 1.46
C ILE A 5 7.00 4.30 1.54
N GLN A 6 7.03 5.20 0.56
CA GLN A 6 6.05 6.25 0.40
C GLN A 6 5.02 5.81 -0.62
N PHE A 7 3.75 5.86 -0.25
CA PHE A 7 2.61 5.70 -1.13
C PHE A 7 1.90 7.06 -1.21
N ALA A 8 1.64 7.55 -2.40
CA ALA A 8 0.84 8.75 -2.58
C ALA A 8 -0.22 8.51 -3.64
N ALA A 9 -1.45 8.89 -3.32
CA ALA A 9 -2.57 8.82 -4.23
C ALA A 9 -3.15 10.23 -4.45
N THR A 10 -3.51 10.57 -5.67
CA THR A 10 -4.39 11.69 -6.00
C THR A 10 -5.60 11.12 -6.75
N GLU A 11 -6.53 11.98 -7.17
CA GLU A 11 -7.65 11.55 -8.01
C GLU A 11 -7.15 10.85 -9.28
N ASP A 12 -6.05 11.33 -9.87
CA ASP A 12 -5.53 10.84 -11.15
C ASP A 12 -4.39 9.82 -11.05
N ARG A 13 -3.58 9.88 -9.99
CA ARG A 13 -2.29 9.16 -9.92
C ARG A 13 -2.15 8.35 -8.65
N PHE A 14 -1.50 7.20 -8.77
CA PHE A 14 -0.98 6.43 -7.66
C PHE A 14 0.53 6.26 -7.83
N SER A 15 1.30 6.65 -6.83
CA SER A 15 2.75 6.63 -6.87
C SER A 15 3.35 5.94 -5.65
N ILE A 16 4.45 5.24 -5.89
CA ILE A 16 5.22 4.51 -4.88
C ILE A 16 6.68 4.91 -5.02
N ARG A 17 7.34 5.18 -3.88
CA ARG A 17 8.77 5.46 -3.83
C ARG A 17 9.40 4.78 -2.61
N VAL A 18 10.57 4.17 -2.79
CA VAL A 18 11.38 3.65 -1.68
C VAL A 18 12.51 4.63 -1.42
N ARG A 19 12.68 5.10 -0.17
CA ARG A 19 13.68 6.12 0.14
C ARG A 19 15.12 5.61 -0.01
N GLU A 20 15.33 4.33 0.31
CA GLU A 20 16.65 3.69 0.33
C GLU A 20 17.09 3.14 -1.04
N SER A 21 16.35 3.41 -2.12
CA SER A 21 16.66 2.87 -3.44
C SER A 21 16.15 3.75 -4.59
N GLU A 22 16.47 3.36 -5.81
CA GLU A 22 15.93 3.97 -7.03
C GLU A 22 14.52 3.47 -7.39
N PHE A 23 13.93 2.55 -6.59
CA PHE A 23 12.62 2.01 -6.88
C PHE A 23 11.55 3.10 -6.81
N ARG A 24 10.88 3.31 -7.96
CA ARG A 24 9.75 4.22 -8.10
C ARG A 24 8.73 3.64 -9.08
N VAL A 25 7.45 3.80 -8.74
CA VAL A 25 6.31 3.54 -9.63
C VAL A 25 5.45 4.80 -9.61
N ASP A 26 4.96 5.21 -10.77
CA ASP A 26 4.00 6.30 -10.90
C ASP A 26 3.06 5.96 -12.06
N MET A 27 1.79 5.76 -11.72
CA MET A 27 0.79 5.19 -12.61
C MET A 27 -0.58 5.86 -12.41
N PRO A 28 -1.54 5.67 -13.34
CA PRO A 28 -2.91 6.09 -13.11
C PRO A 28 -3.46 5.53 -11.79
N ASN A 29 -4.31 6.30 -11.12
CA ASN A 29 -5.09 5.85 -9.97
C ASN A 29 -6.20 4.89 -10.45
N ALA A 30 -5.81 3.68 -10.83
CA ALA A 30 -6.70 2.69 -11.41
C ALA A 30 -6.37 1.28 -10.90
N ALA A 31 -7.36 0.62 -10.33
CA ALA A 31 -7.42 -0.81 -10.08
C ALA A 31 -8.28 -1.45 -11.17
N ARG A 32 -7.81 -2.57 -11.72
CA ARG A 32 -8.45 -3.28 -12.82
C ARG A 32 -8.99 -4.61 -12.37
N PHE A 33 -10.18 -4.94 -12.84
CA PHE A 33 -10.88 -6.16 -12.50
C PHE A 33 -11.21 -6.95 -13.75
N ASN A 34 -11.04 -8.26 -13.70
CA ASN A 34 -11.45 -9.15 -14.78
C ASN A 34 -12.98 -9.27 -14.88
N ALA A 35 -13.47 -10.06 -15.85
CA ALA A 35 -14.90 -10.26 -16.07
C ALA A 35 -15.63 -10.87 -14.85
N ASP A 36 -14.92 -11.61 -14.00
CA ASP A 36 -15.45 -12.20 -12.76
C ASP A 36 -15.45 -11.21 -11.58
N GLY A 37 -15.02 -9.96 -11.80
CA GLY A 37 -14.92 -8.92 -10.77
C GLY A 37 -13.73 -9.11 -9.82
N GLN A 38 -12.75 -9.95 -10.16
CA GLN A 38 -11.55 -10.16 -9.37
C GLN A 38 -10.47 -9.14 -9.75
N LEU A 39 -9.75 -8.62 -8.76
CA LEU A 39 -8.61 -7.72 -8.98
C LEU A 39 -7.56 -8.43 -9.85
N ALA A 40 -7.33 -7.89 -11.05
CA ALA A 40 -6.47 -8.47 -12.07
C ALA A 40 -5.20 -7.65 -12.31
N GLY A 41 -5.20 -6.36 -11.98
CA GLY A 41 -4.05 -5.49 -12.16
C GLY A 41 -4.29 -4.07 -11.66
N PHE A 42 -3.34 -3.20 -11.97
CA PHE A 42 -3.38 -1.76 -11.67
C PHE A 42 -3.06 -0.93 -12.91
N GLY A 43 -3.01 0.39 -12.75
CA GLY A 43 -2.81 1.35 -13.84
C GLY A 43 -1.52 1.17 -14.65
N GLU A 44 -0.55 0.39 -14.19
CA GLU A 44 0.66 0.06 -14.93
C GLU A 44 0.49 -1.05 -15.98
N ASP A 45 -0.51 -1.92 -15.81
CA ASP A 45 -0.74 -3.04 -16.72
C ASP A 45 -1.29 -2.51 -18.06
N GLU A 46 -1.41 -3.34 -19.09
CA GLU A 46 -2.18 -3.00 -20.29
C GLU A 46 -3.67 -3.35 -20.06
N PRO A 47 -4.63 -2.51 -20.49
CA PRO A 47 -6.05 -2.87 -20.39
C PRO A 47 -6.36 -4.07 -21.30
N HIS A 48 -7.10 -5.05 -20.78
CA HIS A 48 -7.57 -6.18 -21.56
C HIS A 48 -9.08 -6.10 -21.83
N ALA A 49 -9.52 -6.74 -22.91
CA ALA A 49 -10.94 -6.84 -23.22
C ALA A 49 -11.71 -7.50 -22.05
N GLY A 50 -12.84 -6.91 -21.67
CA GLY A 50 -13.66 -7.37 -20.56
C GLY A 50 -13.16 -6.96 -19.17
N TRP A 51 -12.06 -6.20 -19.07
CA TRP A 51 -11.66 -5.60 -17.81
C TRP A 51 -12.46 -4.34 -17.50
N THR A 52 -12.70 -4.10 -16.22
CA THR A 52 -13.30 -2.86 -15.71
C THR A 52 -12.32 -2.13 -14.80
N GLU A 53 -12.47 -0.82 -14.69
CA GLU A 53 -11.58 0.04 -13.90
C GLU A 53 -12.34 0.75 -12.78
N ARG A 54 -11.68 0.87 -11.62
CA ARG A 54 -12.10 1.70 -10.48
C ARG A 54 -10.87 2.36 -9.88
N PRO A 55 -10.99 3.53 -9.24
CA PRO A 55 -9.86 4.15 -8.57
C PRO A 55 -9.29 3.27 -7.44
N ILE A 56 -7.97 3.27 -7.27
CA ILE A 56 -7.31 2.63 -6.12
C ILE A 56 -7.67 3.41 -4.84
N TYR A 57 -7.72 4.73 -4.97
CA TYR A 57 -8.10 5.68 -3.93
C TYR A 57 -9.23 6.60 -4.42
N ASP A 58 -10.36 6.58 -3.73
CA ASP A 58 -11.48 7.51 -3.93
C ASP A 58 -11.98 7.98 -2.56
N PRO A 59 -11.94 9.28 -2.23
CA PRO A 59 -12.45 9.78 -0.95
C PRO A 59 -13.98 9.65 -0.83
N LEU A 60 -14.72 9.68 -1.94
CA LEU A 60 -16.19 9.60 -1.95
C LEU A 60 -16.68 8.16 -1.74
N HIS A 61 -16.01 7.18 -2.34
CA HIS A 61 -16.36 5.77 -2.25
C HIS A 61 -15.23 4.93 -1.65
N PHE A 62 -14.62 5.42 -0.56
CA PHE A 62 -13.39 4.86 -0.01
C PHE A 62 -13.47 3.35 0.29
N GLU A 63 -12.90 2.56 -0.62
CA GLU A 63 -12.79 1.11 -0.49
C GLU A 63 -11.40 0.73 0.03
N ARG A 64 -11.29 0.56 1.36
CA ARG A 64 -10.04 0.22 2.04
C ARG A 64 -9.30 -0.99 1.45
N ARG A 65 -10.04 -1.94 0.86
CA ARG A 65 -9.48 -3.20 0.33
C ARG A 65 -8.61 -2.96 -0.89
N LEU A 66 -8.98 -2.02 -1.77
CA LEU A 66 -8.21 -1.72 -2.98
C LEU A 66 -6.91 -1.02 -2.65
N LEU A 67 -6.99 0.04 -1.84
CA LEU A 67 -5.79 0.72 -1.37
C LEU A 67 -4.87 -0.22 -0.58
N GLY A 68 -5.43 -1.05 0.30
CA GLY A 68 -4.67 -2.07 1.04
C GLY A 68 -4.05 -3.14 0.15
N ALA A 69 -4.74 -3.59 -0.91
CA ALA A 69 -4.20 -4.55 -1.86
C ALA A 69 -3.04 -3.93 -2.67
N ALA A 70 -3.19 -2.69 -3.14
CA ALA A 70 -2.13 -1.97 -3.84
C ALA A 70 -0.89 -1.83 -2.95
N THR A 71 -1.02 -1.32 -1.73
CA THR A 71 0.13 -1.14 -0.82
C THR A 71 0.82 -2.47 -0.49
N PHE A 72 0.05 -3.54 -0.29
CA PHE A 72 0.57 -4.90 -0.08
C PHE A 72 1.34 -5.44 -1.28
N ILE A 73 0.75 -5.40 -2.48
CA ILE A 73 1.33 -5.94 -3.71
C ILE A 73 2.64 -5.22 -4.04
N TYR A 74 2.65 -3.89 -3.97
CA TYR A 74 3.87 -3.12 -4.24
C TYR A 74 4.93 -3.33 -3.19
N THR A 75 4.57 -3.47 -1.91
CA THR A 75 5.59 -3.81 -0.91
C THR A 75 6.21 -5.18 -1.17
N ASN A 76 5.42 -6.17 -1.56
CA ASN A 76 5.95 -7.48 -1.95
C ASN A 76 6.84 -7.38 -3.21
N ARG A 77 6.49 -6.53 -4.17
CA ARG A 77 7.32 -6.27 -5.36
C ARG A 77 8.64 -5.59 -4.99
N ILE A 78 8.61 -4.57 -4.12
CA ILE A 78 9.80 -3.91 -3.57
C ILE A 78 10.70 -4.92 -2.86
N SER A 79 10.11 -5.75 -1.99
CA SER A 79 10.84 -6.80 -1.27
C SER A 79 11.57 -7.76 -2.21
N ARG A 80 10.99 -8.06 -3.37
CA ARG A 80 11.64 -8.88 -4.41
C ARG A 80 12.71 -8.09 -5.18
N TYR A 81 12.48 -6.81 -5.45
CA TYR A 81 13.42 -5.93 -6.16
C TYR A 81 14.74 -5.73 -5.41
N MET A 82 14.71 -5.64 -4.08
CA MET A 82 15.88 -5.31 -3.23
C MET A 82 17.02 -6.38 -3.20
N LYS A 83 17.05 -7.37 -4.10
CA LYS A 83 18.05 -8.48 -4.22
C LYS A 83 18.22 -9.38 -2.98
N ARG A 84 18.83 -10.56 -3.18
CA ARG A 84 19.28 -11.47 -2.09
C ARG A 84 20.38 -10.77 -1.28
N GLY A 85 20.17 -10.59 0.02
CA GLY A 85 21.07 -9.88 0.93
C GLY A 85 20.33 -8.85 1.78
N TRP A 86 19.66 -7.88 1.15
CA TRP A 86 18.82 -6.90 1.85
C TRP A 86 17.64 -7.56 2.57
N ARG A 87 17.10 -8.63 1.97
CA ARG A 87 16.05 -9.46 2.59
C ARG A 87 16.42 -10.05 3.95
N ALA A 88 17.69 -10.35 4.17
CA ALA A 88 18.19 -10.90 5.43
C ALA A 88 18.55 -9.81 6.44
N LEU A 89 18.57 -8.54 6.02
CA LEU A 89 19.03 -7.40 6.82
C LEU A 89 17.90 -6.42 7.19
N PHE A 90 16.71 -6.54 6.57
CA PHE A 90 15.59 -5.68 6.94
C PHE A 90 14.84 -6.24 8.15
N ASP A 91 14.52 -5.35 9.09
CA ASP A 91 13.74 -5.64 10.31
C ASP A 91 12.24 -5.44 10.06
N GLY A 92 11.87 -4.76 8.96
CA GLY A 92 10.49 -4.54 8.54
C GLY A 92 10.32 -3.28 7.69
N TYR A 93 9.07 -2.80 7.61
CA TYR A 93 8.68 -1.67 6.77
C TYR A 93 8.12 -0.50 7.58
N GLU A 94 8.35 0.70 7.07
CA GLU A 94 7.58 1.88 7.42
C GLU A 94 6.85 2.41 6.21
N TRP A 95 5.55 2.63 6.34
CA TRP A 95 4.72 3.20 5.28
C TRP A 95 4.42 4.67 5.54
N ASP A 96 4.56 5.50 4.51
CA ASP A 96 4.18 6.90 4.54
C ASP A 96 3.13 7.13 3.45
N LEU A 97 1.86 7.22 3.85
CA LEU A 97 0.71 7.32 2.98
C LEU A 97 0.26 8.78 2.87
N THR A 98 0.36 9.34 1.67
CA THR A 98 -0.19 10.66 1.33
C THR A 98 -1.51 10.47 0.59
N LEU A 99 -2.62 10.68 1.29
CA LEU A 99 -4.00 10.48 0.83
C LEU A 99 -4.78 11.79 0.99
N PRO A 100 -4.89 12.64 -0.05
CA PRO A 100 -5.67 13.88 -0.04
C PRO A 100 -7.10 13.61 0.41
N ALA A 101 -7.74 14.51 1.15
CA ALA A 101 -9.10 14.31 1.68
C ALA A 101 -9.27 13.08 2.61
N TYR A 102 -8.19 12.49 3.14
CA TYR A 102 -8.30 11.41 4.12
C TYR A 102 -9.17 11.79 5.33
N GLU A 103 -9.07 13.02 5.82
CA GLU A 103 -9.84 13.48 6.98
C GLU A 103 -11.35 13.57 6.72
N GLU A 104 -11.74 13.67 5.44
CA GLU A 104 -13.13 13.74 4.97
C GLU A 104 -13.77 12.35 4.88
N ILE A 105 -12.96 11.27 4.86
CA ILE A 105 -13.45 9.90 4.91
C ILE A 105 -14.19 9.67 6.24
N PRO A 106 -15.39 9.03 6.22
CA PRO A 106 -16.12 8.68 7.42
C PRO A 106 -15.25 7.97 8.47
N LEU A 107 -15.40 8.38 9.74
CA LEU A 107 -14.53 7.94 10.83
C LEU A 107 -14.44 6.41 10.96
N ASP A 108 -15.55 5.70 10.77
CA ASP A 108 -15.58 4.24 10.90
C ASP A 108 -14.75 3.57 9.79
N ALA A 109 -14.86 4.05 8.55
CA ALA A 109 -14.07 3.54 7.43
C ALA A 109 -12.58 3.83 7.61
N ARG A 110 -12.23 5.02 8.15
CA ARG A 110 -10.85 5.36 8.52
C ARG A 110 -10.28 4.42 9.56
N ARG A 111 -11.01 4.22 10.67
CA ARG A 111 -10.60 3.33 11.76
C ARG A 111 -10.42 1.91 11.28
N GLU A 112 -11.31 1.43 10.43
CA GLU A 112 -11.21 0.09 9.87
C GLU A 112 -9.96 -0.06 8.99
N TYR A 113 -9.64 0.96 8.20
CA TYR A 113 -8.41 0.99 7.40
C TYR A 113 -7.15 1.05 8.27
N GLU A 114 -7.07 1.96 9.24
CA GLU A 114 -5.93 2.04 10.17
C GLU A 114 -5.74 0.73 10.96
N ARG A 115 -6.84 0.07 11.34
CA ARG A 115 -6.79 -1.24 11.99
C ARG A 115 -6.23 -2.31 11.05
N ALA A 116 -6.61 -2.31 9.78
CA ALA A 116 -6.06 -3.21 8.77
C ALA A 116 -4.55 -2.97 8.54
N LEU A 117 -4.14 -1.69 8.45
CA LEU A 117 -2.73 -1.32 8.38
C LEU A 117 -1.94 -1.80 9.60
N SER A 118 -2.49 -1.62 10.80
CA SER A 118 -1.86 -2.05 12.05
C SER A 118 -1.69 -3.57 12.15
N ALA A 119 -2.48 -4.35 11.42
CA ALA A 119 -2.39 -5.80 11.38
C ALA A 119 -1.38 -6.31 10.34
N TRP A 120 -0.78 -5.44 9.53
CA TRP A 120 0.10 -5.86 8.46
C TRP A 120 1.53 -6.14 8.96
N PHE A 121 1.95 -7.39 8.84
CA PHE A 121 3.28 -7.85 9.22
C PHE A 121 4.21 -7.86 7.99
N PRO A 122 5.49 -7.44 8.08
CA PRO A 122 6.25 -6.91 9.24
C PRO A 122 6.34 -5.37 9.30
N MET A 123 5.21 -4.67 9.43
CA MET A 123 5.23 -3.20 9.54
C MET A 123 5.62 -2.73 10.96
N HIS A 124 6.51 -1.74 11.05
CA HIS A 124 6.91 -1.09 12.31
C HIS A 124 6.12 0.18 12.60
N ALA A 125 5.81 0.94 11.57
CA ALA A 125 5.02 2.15 11.69
C ALA A 125 4.36 2.47 10.34
N PHE A 126 3.25 3.20 10.40
CA PHE A 126 2.76 3.92 9.25
C PHE A 126 2.51 5.39 9.61
N ALA A 127 2.50 6.25 8.61
CA ALA A 127 1.98 7.59 8.70
C ALA A 127 0.91 7.79 7.62
N ILE A 128 -0.19 8.48 7.95
CA ILE A 128 -1.16 8.95 6.96
C ILE A 128 -1.19 10.47 7.03
N ASN A 129 -0.87 11.14 5.92
CA ASN A 129 -0.74 12.60 5.83
C ASN A 129 0.12 13.18 6.97
N GLY A 130 1.25 12.53 7.26
CA GLY A 130 2.17 12.93 8.33
C GLY A 130 1.75 12.53 9.76
N LYS A 131 0.53 12.02 9.98
CA LYS A 131 0.10 11.51 11.29
C LYS A 131 0.64 10.10 11.50
N ARG A 132 1.68 9.99 12.32
CA ARG A 132 2.43 8.74 12.52
C ARG A 132 1.83 7.87 13.63
N THR A 133 1.67 6.59 13.32
CA THR A 133 1.30 5.50 14.23
C THR A 133 2.45 4.51 14.31
N ARG A 134 3.04 4.36 15.50
CA ARG A 134 4.04 3.31 15.77
C ARG A 134 3.32 2.03 16.18
N LEU A 135 3.74 0.91 15.64
CA LEU A 135 3.22 -0.41 15.97
C LEU A 135 4.10 -1.05 17.05
N LEU A 136 3.49 -1.95 17.82
CA LEU A 136 4.24 -2.75 18.77
C LEU A 136 5.25 -3.62 18.01
N PRO A 137 6.46 -3.83 18.54
CA PRO A 137 7.43 -4.70 17.91
C PRO A 137 6.79 -6.07 17.67
N TYR A 138 6.84 -6.55 16.45
CA TYR A 138 6.41 -7.91 16.18
C TYR A 138 7.43 -8.88 16.78
N ILE A 139 7.03 -9.56 17.85
CA ILE A 139 7.85 -10.59 18.48
C ILE A 139 7.60 -11.88 17.72
N PHE A 140 8.59 -12.37 16.96
CA PHE A 140 8.59 -13.75 16.49
C PHE A 140 8.57 -14.66 17.72
N ARG A 141 7.41 -15.23 18.06
CA ARG A 141 7.38 -16.45 18.85
C ARG A 141 7.82 -17.56 17.91
N LEU A 142 9.12 -17.87 17.96
CA LEU A 142 9.63 -19.16 17.50
C LEU A 142 8.96 -20.23 18.37
N SER A 143 7.84 -20.77 17.91
CA SER A 143 7.32 -22.05 18.42
C SER A 143 8.42 -23.08 18.15
N ARG A 144 8.95 -23.66 19.23
CA ARG A 144 9.95 -24.73 19.19
C ARG A 144 9.40 -25.99 18.54
#